data_AF-A0A1V0U2C4-F1
#
_entry.id   AF-A0A1V0U2C4-F1
#
_cell.length_a   1.000
_cell.length_b   1.000
_cell.length_c   1.000
_cell.angle_alpha   90.00
_cell.angle_beta   90.00
_cell.angle_gamma   90.00
#
_symmetry.space_group_name_H-M   'P 1'
#
loop_
_entity.id
_entity.type
_entity.pdbx_description
1 polymer ?
#
loop_
_entity_poly.entity_id
_entity_poly.type
_entity_poly.pdbx_seq_one_letter_code
_entity_poly.pdbx_strand_id
1 'polypeptide(L)'
;MHLDRLTAYLAGGRPEGGRRSHPGCRDPRPPARSRPVILPGLLYFATESPAWTGGRAFYDPDVDAQLPSYAHLLTLGQFSDIAAQEMYRTPGEDLDLTEVLRRGRARLGPGRYETLVHTGEVDGRPVLTFTAPWSSSDIPLNAPSAAYLHHIATGIVAAHGWSARRAAEYLAGCPGAAGRWSVSAIETLVTEGAAARPPSYRPPSHREHPGAPAAPADRRRSR
;
A
#
# COMPACT_ATOMS: atom_id res chain seq x y z
N MET A 1 -8.56 3.33 -3.38
CA MET A 1 -8.64 1.97 -3.98
C MET A 1 -9.18 2.13 -5.41
N HIS A 2 -8.83 1.28 -6.38
CA HIS A 2 -9.49 1.33 -7.71
C HIS A 2 -10.95 0.86 -7.59
N LEU A 3 -11.89 1.41 -8.38
CA LEU A 3 -13.32 1.11 -8.24
C LEU A 3 -13.63 -0.37 -8.47
N ASP A 4 -13.06 -1.00 -9.50
CA ASP A 4 -13.29 -2.44 -9.77
C ASP A 4 -12.85 -3.33 -8.61
N ARG A 5 -11.73 -2.96 -7.97
CA ARG A 5 -11.25 -3.68 -6.79
C ARG A 5 -12.21 -3.46 -5.63
N LEU A 6 -12.65 -2.22 -5.38
CA LEU A 6 -13.63 -1.93 -4.35
C LEU A 6 -14.94 -2.70 -4.57
N THR A 7 -15.42 -2.80 -5.81
CA THR A 7 -16.60 -3.59 -6.17
C THR A 7 -16.46 -5.04 -5.75
N ALA A 8 -15.27 -5.66 -5.91
CA ALA A 8 -15.05 -7.02 -5.44
C ALA A 8 -15.11 -7.15 -3.90
N TYR A 9 -14.64 -6.16 -3.13
CA TYR A 9 -14.81 -6.17 -1.67
C TYR A 9 -16.26 -5.99 -1.25
N LEU A 10 -17.03 -5.17 -1.99
CA LEU A 10 -18.43 -4.87 -1.68
C LEU A 10 -19.36 -6.03 -2.08
N ALA A 11 -19.36 -6.42 -3.34
CA ALA A 11 -20.24 -7.45 -3.88
C ALA A 11 -19.75 -8.89 -3.62
N GLY A 12 -18.47 -9.04 -3.26
CA GLY A 12 -17.82 -10.34 -3.17
C GLY A 12 -17.36 -10.87 -4.53
N GLY A 13 -16.72 -12.04 -4.50
CA GLY A 13 -16.20 -12.72 -5.69
C GLY A 13 -14.71 -12.46 -5.94
N ARG A 14 -14.26 -12.85 -7.13
CA ARG A 14 -12.84 -12.81 -7.51
C ARG A 14 -12.67 -11.83 -8.67
N PRO A 15 -11.98 -10.68 -8.48
CA PRO A 15 -11.73 -9.75 -9.57
C PRO A 15 -10.90 -10.43 -10.67
N GLU A 16 -11.06 -9.98 -11.90
CA GLU A 16 -10.30 -10.50 -13.04
C GLU A 16 -8.79 -10.38 -12.81
N GLY A 17 -8.04 -11.45 -13.06
CA GLY A 17 -6.61 -11.55 -12.71
C GLY A 17 -6.29 -11.67 -11.21
N GLY A 18 -7.30 -11.55 -10.33
CA GLY A 18 -7.16 -11.68 -8.89
C GLY A 18 -6.98 -13.14 -8.43
N ARG A 19 -6.05 -13.36 -7.50
CA ARG A 19 -5.83 -14.68 -6.87
C ARG A 19 -6.76 -14.97 -5.69
N ARG A 20 -7.43 -13.97 -5.14
CA ARG A 20 -8.22 -14.06 -3.90
C ARG A 20 -9.71 -13.86 -4.17
N SER A 21 -10.53 -14.74 -3.60
CA SER A 21 -11.99 -14.54 -3.51
C SER A 21 -12.31 -13.67 -2.29
N HIS A 22 -13.22 -12.73 -2.47
CA HIS A 22 -13.69 -11.83 -1.42
C HIS A 22 -15.07 -12.32 -0.95
N PRO A 23 -15.32 -12.41 0.37
CA PRO A 23 -16.63 -12.78 0.88
C PRO A 23 -17.72 -11.75 0.56
N GLY A 24 -17.34 -10.49 0.29
CA GLY A 24 -18.28 -9.39 0.12
C GLY A 24 -18.64 -8.72 1.45
N CYS A 25 -19.31 -7.58 1.35
CA CYS A 25 -19.85 -6.86 2.50
C CYS A 25 -21.31 -7.26 2.76
N ARG A 26 -21.80 -7.02 3.97
CA ARG A 26 -23.22 -7.14 4.32
C ARG A 26 -24.11 -6.24 3.45
N ASP A 27 -23.56 -5.09 3.05
CA ASP A 27 -24.17 -4.16 2.09
C ASP A 27 -23.33 -4.11 0.79
N PRO A 28 -23.77 -4.79 -0.28
CA PRO A 28 -23.01 -4.91 -1.52
C PRO A 28 -23.18 -3.73 -2.49
N ARG A 29 -23.96 -2.70 -2.11
CA ARG A 29 -24.23 -1.56 -2.99
C ARG A 29 -22.93 -0.80 -3.32
N PRO A 30 -22.82 -0.21 -4.51
CA PRO A 30 -21.67 0.62 -4.86
C PRO A 30 -21.54 1.83 -3.91
N PRO A 31 -20.35 2.44 -3.80
CA PRO A 31 -20.17 3.65 -3.01
C PRO A 31 -21.13 4.75 -3.50
N ALA A 32 -21.72 5.50 -2.56
CA ALA A 32 -22.69 6.54 -2.88
C ALA A 32 -22.09 7.68 -3.72
N ARG A 33 -20.78 7.90 -3.58
CA ARG A 33 -19.98 8.86 -4.35
C ARG A 33 -18.52 8.42 -4.34
N SER A 34 -17.78 8.73 -5.39
CA SER A 34 -16.33 8.61 -5.40
C SER A 34 -15.72 9.91 -5.94
N ARG A 35 -14.61 10.38 -5.37
CA ARG A 35 -13.92 11.58 -5.87
C ARG A 35 -12.41 11.57 -5.61
N PRO A 36 -11.59 12.13 -6.52
CA PRO A 36 -10.17 12.30 -6.27
C PRO A 36 -9.96 13.25 -5.09
N VAL A 37 -8.98 12.92 -4.25
CA VAL A 37 -8.51 13.76 -3.14
C VAL A 37 -7.00 13.65 -3.04
N ILE A 38 -6.36 14.68 -2.51
CA ILE A 38 -4.95 14.61 -2.10
C ILE A 38 -4.93 14.59 -0.58
N LEU A 39 -4.36 13.53 0.00
CA LEU A 39 -4.21 13.41 1.45
C LEU A 39 -2.81 13.87 1.87
N PRO A 40 -2.63 14.49 3.04
CA PRO A 40 -1.31 14.67 3.61
C PRO A 40 -0.70 13.30 3.93
N GLY A 41 0.62 13.17 3.86
CA GLY A 41 1.32 11.93 4.16
C GLY A 41 1.92 11.25 2.93
N LEU A 42 2.66 10.18 3.19
CA LEU A 42 3.57 9.55 2.25
C LEU A 42 3.12 8.13 1.89
N LEU A 43 3.12 7.83 0.59
CA LEU A 43 3.09 6.44 0.10
C LEU A 43 4.50 5.85 0.14
N TYR A 44 4.64 4.66 0.72
CA TYR A 44 5.87 3.88 0.67
C TYR A 44 5.60 2.41 0.39
N PHE A 45 6.61 1.70 -0.13
CA PHE A 45 6.55 0.28 -0.45
C PHE A 45 7.49 -0.53 0.44
N ALA A 46 6.93 -1.49 1.17
CA ALA A 46 7.65 -2.36 2.09
C ALA A 46 7.03 -3.74 2.15
N THR A 47 7.72 -4.68 2.82
CA THR A 47 7.33 -6.10 2.97
C THR A 47 7.13 -6.82 1.62
N GLU A 48 6.91 -8.14 1.63
CA GLU A 48 6.61 -8.90 0.41
C GLU A 48 5.11 -9.21 0.35
N SER A 49 4.45 -8.92 -0.77
CA SER A 49 3.07 -9.32 -1.05
C SER A 49 3.03 -10.66 -1.80
N PRO A 50 2.44 -11.73 -1.24
CA PRO A 50 2.27 -12.98 -1.97
C PRO A 50 1.35 -12.85 -3.21
N ALA A 51 0.44 -11.87 -3.18
CA ALA A 51 -0.49 -11.61 -4.28
C ALA A 51 0.17 -10.87 -5.45
N TRP A 52 1.15 -10.02 -5.15
CA TRP A 52 1.77 -9.12 -6.12
C TRP A 52 3.23 -9.43 -6.42
N THR A 53 3.84 -10.35 -5.65
CA THR A 53 5.25 -10.75 -5.74
C THR A 53 6.19 -9.53 -5.77
N GLY A 54 6.02 -8.65 -4.79
CA GLY A 54 6.84 -7.47 -4.55
C GLY A 54 6.34 -6.65 -3.35
N GLY A 55 6.97 -5.48 -3.15
CA GLY A 55 6.61 -4.45 -2.19
C GLY A 55 5.14 -4.06 -2.25
N ARG A 56 4.46 -4.02 -1.10
CA ARG A 56 3.07 -3.54 -1.01
C ARG A 56 3.03 -2.10 -0.51
N ALA A 57 1.97 -1.39 -0.89
CA ALA A 57 1.77 0.00 -0.50
C ALA A 57 1.34 0.13 0.97
N PHE A 58 1.98 1.05 1.67
CA PHE A 58 1.58 1.54 2.97
C PHE A 58 1.55 3.06 2.96
N TYR A 59 0.88 3.62 3.95
CA TYR A 59 0.70 5.05 4.14
C TYR A 59 1.31 5.47 5.47
N ASP A 60 2.16 6.48 5.43
CA ASP A 60 2.77 7.14 6.58
C ASP A 60 2.14 8.54 6.75
N PRO A 61 1.23 8.74 7.72
CA PRO A 61 0.51 9.99 7.89
C PRO A 61 1.37 11.11 8.51
N ASP A 62 2.51 10.77 9.11
CA ASP A 62 3.31 11.70 9.91
C ASP A 62 4.39 12.41 9.07
N VAL A 63 4.47 12.12 7.76
CA VAL A 63 5.43 12.73 6.83
C VAL A 63 4.76 13.86 6.04
N ASP A 64 5.42 15.01 5.94
CA ASP A 64 4.98 16.12 5.09
C ASP A 64 5.19 15.80 3.61
N ALA A 65 4.17 15.15 3.04
CA ALA A 65 4.10 14.75 1.64
C ALA A 65 2.63 14.78 1.18
N GLN A 66 2.41 14.48 -0.09
CA GLN A 66 1.10 14.51 -0.72
C GLN A 66 0.79 13.15 -1.35
N LEU A 67 -0.35 12.57 -1.00
CA LEU A 67 -0.80 11.26 -1.46
C LEU A 67 -2.05 11.41 -2.36
N PRO A 68 -1.92 11.28 -3.70
CA PRO A 68 -3.07 11.17 -4.58
C PRO A 68 -3.88 9.92 -4.23
N SER A 69 -5.13 10.15 -3.87
CA SER A 69 -6.06 9.14 -3.38
C SER A 69 -7.40 9.23 -4.09
N TYR A 70 -8.20 8.17 -3.95
CA TYR A 70 -9.57 8.15 -4.44
C TYR A 70 -10.48 7.81 -3.27
N ALA A 71 -11.26 8.79 -2.82
CA ALA A 71 -12.14 8.67 -1.67
C ALA A 71 -13.50 8.12 -2.11
N HIS A 72 -13.98 7.12 -1.41
CA HIS A 72 -15.28 6.48 -1.65
C HIS A 72 -16.18 6.72 -0.45
N LEU A 73 -17.37 7.27 -0.69
CA LEU A 73 -18.37 7.49 0.35
C LEU A 73 -19.10 6.17 0.62
N LEU A 74 -18.80 5.57 1.77
CA LEU A 74 -19.30 4.28 2.23
C LEU A 74 -20.11 4.45 3.52
N THR A 75 -20.96 3.46 3.81
CA THR A 75 -21.55 3.31 5.14
C THR A 75 -20.52 2.79 6.15
N LEU A 76 -20.79 2.94 7.45
CA LEU A 76 -19.94 2.35 8.50
C LEU A 76 -19.80 0.83 8.33
N GLY A 77 -20.90 0.13 8.04
CA GLY A 77 -20.90 -1.31 7.83
C GLY A 77 -20.02 -1.73 6.65
N GLN A 78 -20.11 -1.02 5.52
CA GLN A 78 -19.25 -1.26 4.36
C GLN A 78 -17.77 -1.06 4.68
N PHE A 79 -17.42 0.05 5.33
CA PHE A 79 -16.03 0.32 5.73
C PHE A 79 -15.50 -0.76 6.69
N SER A 80 -16.32 -1.16 7.67
CA SER A 80 -15.97 -2.18 8.66
C SER A 80 -15.77 -3.55 8.02
N ASP A 81 -16.62 -3.93 7.07
CA ASP A 81 -16.52 -5.20 6.35
C ASP A 81 -15.30 -5.24 5.42
N ILE A 82 -14.97 -4.12 4.75
CA ILE A 82 -13.74 -4.01 3.96
C ILE A 82 -12.51 -4.16 4.86
N ALA A 83 -12.49 -3.48 6.00
CA ALA A 83 -11.41 -3.57 6.95
C ALA A 83 -11.23 -5.00 7.48
N ALA A 84 -12.33 -5.69 7.83
CA ALA A 84 -12.29 -7.10 8.23
C ALA A 84 -11.64 -7.98 7.15
N GLN A 85 -12.02 -7.81 5.87
CA GLN A 85 -11.44 -8.57 4.75
C GLN A 85 -9.93 -8.32 4.56
N GLU A 86 -9.50 -7.07 4.69
CA GLU A 86 -8.08 -6.70 4.62
C GLU A 86 -7.27 -7.27 5.78
N MET A 87 -7.89 -7.42 6.94
CA MET A 87 -7.33 -8.04 8.13
C MET A 87 -7.44 -9.57 8.15
N TYR A 88 -7.95 -10.19 7.07
CA TYR A 88 -8.19 -11.63 6.96
C TYR A 88 -9.19 -12.17 7.99
N ARG A 89 -10.17 -11.35 8.38
CA ARG A 89 -11.29 -11.68 9.26
C ARG A 89 -12.59 -11.80 8.46
N THR A 90 -13.59 -12.45 9.04
CA THR A 90 -14.93 -12.55 8.45
C THR A 90 -15.68 -11.22 8.67
N PRO A 91 -16.30 -10.62 7.63
CA PRO A 91 -17.24 -9.51 7.78
C PRO A 91 -18.39 -9.83 8.73
N GLY A 92 -18.90 -8.85 9.47
CA GLY A 92 -20.03 -9.10 10.38
C GLY A 92 -20.28 -8.05 11.43
N GLU A 93 -19.26 -7.31 11.84
CA GLU A 93 -19.33 -6.35 12.96
C GLU A 93 -18.85 -4.97 12.52
N ASP A 94 -19.42 -3.94 13.16
CA ASP A 94 -19.04 -2.56 12.92
C ASP A 94 -17.84 -2.19 13.81
N LEU A 95 -16.88 -1.47 13.24
CA LEU A 95 -15.73 -0.94 13.96
C LEU A 95 -16.13 0.17 14.91
N ASP A 96 -15.56 0.18 16.11
CA ASP A 96 -15.57 1.37 16.96
C ASP A 96 -14.61 2.43 16.41
N LEU A 97 -15.18 3.51 15.85
CA LEU A 97 -14.43 4.63 15.29
C LEU A 97 -14.08 5.71 16.31
N THR A 98 -14.52 5.58 17.57
CA THR A 98 -14.40 6.64 18.58
C THR A 98 -12.95 7.07 18.78
N GLU A 99 -12.03 6.11 18.89
CA GLU A 99 -10.61 6.44 19.11
C GLU A 99 -9.98 7.12 17.88
N VAL A 100 -10.18 6.58 16.67
CA VAL A 100 -9.56 7.14 15.46
C VAL A 100 -10.10 8.53 15.14
N LEU A 101 -11.39 8.77 15.34
CA LEU A 101 -11.99 10.09 15.13
C LEU A 101 -11.49 11.11 16.15
N ARG A 102 -11.24 10.68 17.40
CA ARG A 102 -10.76 11.57 18.46
C ARG A 102 -9.26 11.83 18.44
N ARG A 103 -8.44 10.81 18.12
CA ARG A 103 -6.97 10.85 18.22
C ARG A 103 -6.26 10.89 16.87
N GLY A 104 -6.98 10.73 15.77
CA GLY A 104 -6.40 10.63 14.43
C GLY A 104 -5.91 9.22 14.07
N ARG A 105 -5.70 8.32 15.05
CA ARG A 105 -5.23 6.94 14.82
C ARG A 105 -5.79 5.97 15.85
N ALA A 106 -6.05 4.72 15.44
CA ALA A 106 -6.41 3.63 16.33
C ALA A 106 -5.82 2.31 15.83
N ARG A 107 -5.15 1.56 16.71
CA ARG A 107 -4.57 0.25 16.37
C ARG A 107 -5.51 -0.87 16.82
N LEU A 108 -6.01 -1.63 15.84
CA LEU A 108 -6.95 -2.73 15.99
C LEU A 108 -6.27 -4.11 16.15
N GLY A 109 -4.94 -4.15 16.05
CA GLY A 109 -4.15 -5.35 16.30
C GLY A 109 -2.71 -5.29 15.74
N PRO A 110 -1.98 -6.42 15.76
CA PRO A 110 -0.57 -6.48 15.35
C PRO A 110 -0.32 -6.56 13.83
N GLY A 111 -1.37 -6.74 13.02
CA GLY A 111 -1.28 -6.96 11.58
C GLY A 111 -0.88 -5.73 10.74
N ARG A 112 -0.59 -5.98 9.46
CA ARG A 112 -0.05 -4.98 8.50
C ARG A 112 -1.05 -3.93 8.04
N TYR A 113 -2.35 -4.17 8.20
CA TYR A 113 -3.43 -3.21 7.89
C TYR A 113 -4.37 -3.06 9.09
N GLU A 114 -3.83 -3.19 10.30
CA GLU A 114 -4.60 -3.12 11.54
C GLU A 114 -4.48 -1.77 12.25
N THR A 115 -4.10 -0.71 11.55
CA THR A 115 -4.10 0.66 12.08
C THR A 115 -5.01 1.54 11.26
N LEU A 116 -6.09 2.04 11.87
CA LEU A 116 -6.96 3.06 11.28
C LEU A 116 -6.31 4.44 11.42
N VAL A 117 -6.49 5.27 10.41
CA VAL A 117 -6.03 6.66 10.39
C VAL A 117 -7.16 7.56 9.88
N HIS A 118 -7.40 8.66 10.58
CA HIS A 118 -8.27 9.76 10.15
C HIS A 118 -7.42 10.84 9.49
N THR A 119 -7.59 11.00 8.18
CA THR A 119 -6.74 11.83 7.32
C THR A 119 -7.37 13.19 7.00
N GLY A 120 -8.33 13.64 7.81
CA GLY A 120 -9.09 14.87 7.62
C GLY A 120 -10.52 14.63 7.12
N GLU A 121 -11.16 15.69 6.63
CA GLU A 121 -12.58 15.68 6.26
C GLU A 121 -12.83 16.09 4.80
N VAL A 122 -13.93 15.58 4.26
CA VAL A 122 -14.37 15.72 2.88
C VAL A 122 -15.88 15.92 2.93
N ASP A 123 -16.36 17.13 2.61
CA ASP A 123 -17.78 17.53 2.70
C ASP A 123 -18.38 17.29 4.11
N GLY A 124 -17.62 17.61 5.16
CA GLY A 124 -18.02 17.41 6.56
C GLY A 124 -18.09 15.94 6.99
N ARG A 125 -17.45 15.03 6.24
CA ARG A 125 -17.36 13.60 6.56
C ARG A 125 -15.92 13.18 6.78
N PRO A 126 -15.62 12.33 7.78
CA PRO A 126 -14.27 11.87 8.03
C PRO A 126 -13.75 11.00 6.88
N VAL A 127 -12.50 11.21 6.50
CA VAL A 127 -11.76 10.34 5.60
C VAL A 127 -10.93 9.38 6.43
N LEU A 128 -11.26 8.09 6.31
CA LEU A 128 -10.58 7.02 7.03
C LEU A 128 -9.83 6.12 6.05
N THR A 129 -8.67 5.64 6.49
CA THR A 129 -7.92 4.60 5.82
C THR A 129 -7.37 3.61 6.85
N PHE A 130 -6.85 2.48 6.38
CA PHE A 130 -6.11 1.53 7.20
C PHE A 130 -4.72 1.28 6.59
N THR A 131 -3.72 1.21 7.44
CA THR A 131 -2.30 1.07 7.07
C THR A 131 -1.56 0.24 8.12
N ALA A 132 -0.26 0.10 7.94
CA ALA A 132 0.63 -0.51 8.91
C ALA A 132 0.89 0.43 10.10
N PRO A 133 1.22 -0.10 11.29
CA PRO A 133 1.57 0.73 12.44
C PRO A 133 2.97 1.37 12.33
N TRP A 134 3.73 1.09 11.26
CA TRP A 134 5.12 1.51 11.10
C TRP A 134 5.23 2.77 10.24
N SER A 135 6.18 3.63 10.59
CA SER A 135 6.65 4.68 9.69
C SER A 135 7.43 4.06 8.53
N SER A 136 7.51 4.78 7.42
CA SER A 136 8.39 4.50 6.28
C SER A 136 9.87 4.36 6.67
N SER A 137 10.29 4.91 7.82
CA SER A 137 11.65 4.80 8.37
C SER A 137 11.88 3.59 9.28
N ASP A 138 10.82 2.94 9.78
CA ASP A 138 10.93 1.86 10.77
C ASP A 138 11.17 0.47 10.15
N ILE A 139 11.03 0.35 8.82
CA ILE A 139 10.96 -0.93 8.14
C ILE A 139 11.77 -0.95 6.84
N PRO A 140 12.45 -2.07 6.49
CA PRO A 140 13.10 -2.20 5.20
C PRO A 140 12.12 -2.04 4.03
N LEU A 141 12.48 -1.17 3.10
CA LEU A 141 11.69 -0.89 1.91
C LEU A 141 11.86 -2.01 0.87
N ASN A 142 10.77 -2.38 0.19
CA ASN A 142 10.76 -3.41 -0.85
C ASN A 142 10.20 -2.86 -2.17
N ALA A 143 10.76 -3.29 -3.30
CA ALA A 143 10.35 -2.80 -4.61
C ALA A 143 8.99 -3.38 -4.98
N PRO A 144 7.99 -2.57 -5.34
CA PRO A 144 6.75 -3.10 -5.89
C PRO A 144 7.03 -3.80 -7.23
N SER A 145 6.18 -4.78 -7.56
CA SER A 145 6.25 -5.45 -8.86
C SER A 145 5.67 -4.59 -9.98
N ALA A 146 6.02 -4.93 -11.22
CA ALA A 146 5.51 -4.29 -12.43
C ALA A 146 3.97 -4.25 -12.47
N ALA A 147 3.33 -5.40 -12.24
CA ALA A 147 1.89 -5.53 -12.26
C ALA A 147 1.20 -4.68 -11.17
N TYR A 148 1.83 -4.57 -9.99
CA TYR A 148 1.28 -3.77 -8.91
C TYR A 148 1.45 -2.26 -9.15
N LEU A 149 2.61 -1.84 -9.65
CA LEU A 149 2.81 -0.45 -10.05
C LEU A 149 1.87 -0.04 -11.18
N HIS A 150 1.70 -0.89 -12.20
CA HIS A 150 0.73 -0.67 -13.26
C HIS A 150 -0.67 -0.43 -12.68
N HIS A 151 -1.13 -1.30 -11.76
CA HIS A 151 -2.44 -1.17 -11.13
C HIS A 151 -2.60 0.14 -10.32
N ILE A 152 -1.58 0.56 -9.58
CA ILE A 152 -1.63 1.84 -8.84
C ILE A 152 -1.63 3.02 -9.81
N ALA A 153 -0.75 3.00 -10.81
CA ALA A 153 -0.59 4.09 -11.76
C ALA A 153 -1.85 4.30 -12.60
N THR A 154 -2.45 3.24 -13.13
CA THR A 154 -3.73 3.33 -13.86
C THR A 154 -4.85 3.85 -12.99
N GLY A 155 -4.88 3.45 -11.71
CA GLY A 155 -5.84 3.99 -10.75
C GLY A 155 -5.66 5.49 -10.46
N ILE A 156 -4.42 5.98 -10.38
CA ILE A 156 -4.13 7.41 -10.23
C ILE A 156 -4.58 8.17 -11.49
N VAL A 157 -4.22 7.67 -12.68
CA VAL A 157 -4.61 8.27 -13.97
C VAL A 157 -6.13 8.35 -14.09
N ALA A 158 -6.84 7.25 -13.82
CA ALA A 158 -8.30 7.20 -13.92
C ALA A 158 -9.00 8.13 -12.92
N ALA A 159 -8.51 8.21 -11.68
CA ALA A 159 -9.13 9.02 -10.63
C ALA A 159 -8.84 10.52 -10.78
N HIS A 160 -7.61 10.89 -11.16
CA HIS A 160 -7.15 12.28 -11.15
C HIS A 160 -7.03 12.91 -12.55
N GLY A 161 -7.23 12.15 -13.62
CA GLY A 161 -7.01 12.62 -14.99
C GLY A 161 -5.55 12.99 -15.29
N TRP A 162 -4.60 12.45 -14.52
CA TRP A 162 -3.18 12.70 -14.72
C TRP A 162 -2.68 12.01 -16.00
N SER A 163 -1.62 12.55 -16.60
CA SER A 163 -0.89 11.81 -17.63
C SER A 163 -0.17 10.60 -17.02
N ALA A 164 0.07 9.58 -17.86
CA ALA A 164 0.87 8.41 -17.48
C ALA A 164 2.24 8.84 -16.91
N ARG A 165 2.89 9.81 -17.56
CA ARG A 165 4.15 10.39 -17.10
C ARG A 165 4.07 10.99 -15.71
N ARG A 166 3.05 11.81 -15.42
CA ARG A 166 2.90 12.45 -14.10
C ARG A 166 2.69 11.40 -12.99
N ALA A 167 1.88 10.38 -13.25
CA ALA A 167 1.71 9.26 -12.32
C ALA A 167 3.03 8.48 -12.12
N ALA A 168 3.80 8.29 -13.18
CA ALA A 168 5.11 7.65 -13.13
C ALA A 168 6.15 8.46 -12.34
N GLU A 169 6.20 9.78 -12.53
CA GLU A 169 7.07 10.70 -11.78
C GLU A 169 6.78 10.63 -10.28
N TYR A 170 5.49 10.67 -9.91
CA TYR A 170 5.07 10.51 -8.52
C TYR A 170 5.52 9.16 -7.93
N LEU A 171 5.18 8.05 -8.59
CA LEU A 171 5.46 6.71 -8.08
C LEU A 171 6.96 6.40 -8.05
N ALA A 172 7.74 6.86 -9.02
CA ALA A 172 9.20 6.72 -9.01
C ALA A 172 9.86 7.50 -7.87
N GLY A 173 9.20 8.55 -7.34
CA GLY A 173 9.64 9.28 -6.17
C GLY A 173 9.32 8.60 -4.83
N CYS A 174 8.38 7.65 -4.81
CA CYS A 174 7.93 7.01 -3.56
C CYS A 174 9.01 6.08 -2.99
N PRO A 175 9.28 6.12 -1.65
CA PRO A 175 10.19 5.18 -1.02
C PRO A 175 9.82 3.74 -1.30
N GLY A 176 10.83 2.97 -1.68
CA GLY A 176 10.69 1.60 -2.08
C GLY A 176 10.57 1.41 -3.60
N ALA A 177 10.02 2.38 -4.33
CA ALA A 177 10.12 2.44 -5.80
C ALA A 177 11.32 3.29 -6.26
N ALA A 178 11.64 4.35 -5.51
CA ALA A 178 12.78 5.22 -5.77
C ALA A 178 14.10 4.47 -5.92
N GLY A 179 14.84 4.81 -6.98
CA GLY A 179 16.10 4.16 -7.36
C GLY A 179 15.96 2.73 -7.90
N ARG A 180 14.76 2.15 -7.91
CA ARG A 180 14.48 0.79 -8.41
C ARG A 180 13.59 0.77 -9.64
N TRP A 181 12.78 1.82 -9.82
CA TRP A 181 11.96 2.05 -10.99
C TRP A 181 12.25 3.42 -11.58
N SER A 182 12.48 3.48 -12.90
CA SER A 182 12.58 4.74 -13.62
C SER A 182 11.20 5.26 -13.99
N VAL A 183 11.08 6.58 -14.17
CA VAL A 183 9.86 7.22 -14.69
C VAL A 183 9.44 6.57 -16.01
N SER A 184 10.38 6.39 -16.95
CA SER A 184 10.09 5.78 -18.25
C SER A 184 9.54 4.35 -18.14
N ALA A 185 10.09 3.53 -17.24
CA ALA A 185 9.62 2.15 -17.08
C ALA A 185 8.19 2.11 -16.52
N ILE A 186 7.86 2.98 -15.56
CA ILE A 186 6.50 3.07 -15.02
C ILE A 186 5.54 3.65 -16.07
N GLU A 187 5.97 4.65 -16.84
CA GLU A 187 5.17 5.24 -17.91
C GLU A 187 4.81 4.18 -18.97
N THR A 188 5.79 3.38 -19.41
CA THR A 188 5.58 2.24 -20.32
C THR A 188 4.57 1.23 -19.75
N LEU A 189 4.63 0.92 -18.45
CA LEU A 189 3.62 0.03 -17.85
C LEU A 189 2.20 0.56 -18.06
N VAL A 190 1.98 1.87 -17.96
CA VAL A 190 0.65 2.47 -18.11
C VAL A 190 0.21 2.50 -19.58
N THR A 191 1.12 2.81 -20.51
CA THR A 191 0.79 2.98 -21.94
C THR A 191 0.72 1.66 -22.71
N GLU A 192 1.53 0.66 -22.34
CA GLU A 192 1.67 -0.60 -23.07
C GLU A 192 1.16 -1.83 -22.26
N GLY A 193 0.81 -1.64 -20.99
CA GLY A 193 0.30 -2.68 -20.11
C GLY A 193 1.37 -3.40 -19.27
N ALA A 194 0.92 -4.21 -18.31
CA ALA A 194 1.76 -4.80 -17.25
C ALA A 194 2.80 -5.86 -17.70
N ALA A 195 2.94 -6.13 -19.00
CA ALA A 195 3.87 -7.14 -19.54
C ALA A 195 5.36 -6.75 -19.46
N ALA A 196 5.68 -5.50 -19.08
CA ALA A 196 7.06 -5.06 -18.99
C ALA A 196 7.78 -5.69 -17.77
N ARG A 197 8.94 -6.30 -18.02
CA ARG A 197 9.82 -6.82 -16.96
C ARG A 197 10.40 -5.66 -16.13
N PRO A 198 10.59 -5.84 -14.81
CA PRO A 198 11.38 -4.88 -14.05
C PRO A 198 12.76 -4.73 -14.69
N PRO A 199 13.35 -3.52 -14.76
CA PRO A 199 14.72 -3.37 -15.21
C PRO A 199 15.62 -4.26 -14.35
N SER A 200 16.63 -4.89 -14.95
CA SER A 200 17.59 -5.70 -14.20
C SER A 200 18.30 -4.82 -13.18
N TYR A 201 17.89 -4.91 -11.92
CA TYR A 201 18.57 -4.28 -10.80
C TYR A 201 19.97 -4.91 -10.69
N ARG A 202 21.00 -4.10 -10.92
CA ARG A 202 22.38 -4.46 -10.63
C ARG A 202 22.70 -3.86 -9.27
N PRO A 203 22.81 -4.65 -8.19
CA PRO A 203 23.21 -4.10 -6.90
C PRO A 203 24.57 -3.41 -7.04
N PRO A 204 24.83 -2.33 -6.28
CA PRO A 204 26.18 -1.77 -6.21
C PRO A 204 27.13 -2.88 -5.78
N SER A 205 28.23 -3.04 -6.53
CA SER A 205 29.27 -4.01 -6.19
C SER A 205 29.73 -3.76 -4.76
N HIS A 206 29.61 -4.79 -3.91
CA HIS A 206 30.26 -4.79 -2.61
C HIS A 206 31.74 -4.45 -2.83
N ARG A 207 32.16 -3.25 -2.44
CA ARG A 207 33.57 -3.04 -2.14
C ARG A 207 33.86 -3.91 -0.92
N GLU A 208 34.61 -4.97 -1.14
CA GLU A 208 35.18 -5.77 -0.06
C GLU A 208 35.90 -4.81 0.91
N HIS A 209 35.39 -4.73 2.14
CA HIS A 209 36.15 -4.17 3.23
C HIS A 209 37.24 -5.17 3.61
N PRO A 210 38.52 -4.76 3.74
CA PRO A 210 39.60 -5.64 4.13
C PRO A 210 39.35 -6.15 5.55
N GLY A 211 39.59 -7.47 5.72
CA GLY A 211 39.16 -8.27 6.86
C GLY A 211 39.55 -7.74 8.23
N ALA A 212 38.62 -7.92 9.18
CA ALA A 212 38.91 -7.87 10.61
C ALA A 212 39.73 -9.10 11.02
N PRO A 213 40.67 -8.98 11.98
CA PRO A 213 41.59 -10.05 12.35
C PRO A 213 40.88 -11.16 13.16
N ALA A 214 41.33 -12.39 12.94
CA ALA A 214 40.86 -13.59 13.63
C ALA A 214 41.14 -13.54 15.14
N ALA A 215 40.16 -13.97 15.94
CA ALA A 215 40.28 -14.13 17.39
C ALA A 215 41.24 -15.29 17.75
N PRO A 216 41.95 -15.22 18.89
CA PRO A 216 42.95 -16.22 19.27
C PRO A 216 42.30 -17.52 19.76
N ALA A 217 42.89 -18.65 19.37
CA ALA A 217 42.49 -19.98 19.79
C ALA A 217 42.75 -20.22 21.28
N ASP A 218 41.72 -20.67 21.99
CA ASP A 218 41.74 -21.04 23.40
C ASP A 218 42.58 -22.32 23.60
N ARG A 219 43.69 -22.20 24.33
CA ARG A 219 44.44 -23.36 24.84
C ARG A 219 43.86 -23.76 26.18
N ARG A 220 43.06 -24.83 26.21
CA ARG A 220 42.81 -25.60 27.43
C ARG A 220 43.35 -27.02 27.34
N ARG A 221 44.28 -27.28 28.26
CA ARG A 221 44.85 -28.58 28.68
C ARG A 221 43.77 -29.56 29.10
N SER A 222 44.06 -30.86 28.96
CA SER A 222 43.92 -31.92 29.98
C SER A 222 44.56 -33.20 29.41
N ARG A 223 45.72 -33.60 29.96
CA ARG A 223 45.95 -34.78 30.83
C ARG A 223 46.14 -36.06 30.05
#